data_AF-A0A117SV72-F1
#
_entry.id   AF-A0A117SV72-F1
#
_cell.length_a   1.000
_cell.length_b   1.000
_cell.length_c   1.000
_cell.angle_alpha   90.00
_cell.angle_beta   90.00
_cell.angle_gamma   90.00
#
_symmetry.space_group_name_H-M   'P 1'
#
loop_
_entity.id
_entity.type
_entity.pdbx_description
1 polymer ?
#
loop_
_entity_poly.entity_id
_entity_poly.type
_entity_poly.pdbx_seq_one_letter_code
_entity_poly.pdbx_strand_id
1 'polypeptide(L)'
;MRGKILLLTMMALLAIAISLHAASNTTAPLNSSAPPPTPTNSTSTNSTISNSTQAQNSTCVAALVHVTLSQLFYERVYPLANSTHNNESLMLLSEAKNLTTTAEKLINESQCFTALKDAIEAIHLEQKAFVLTIHSGHINGEIAGLLAQANQEKREAAVLLREATAFNATGIMGNLTQILGELNNITSYLKTGNLSSTNLTGIKAELRAIRAELNFIRRDIVKEKVLEAAANRVMLRASLYINSTSAFYNNTGNSSAAYKRLEHLYNDVYRAYNLLLMHGLNDTQIYQVLQQLQSALANGPQGIGNSLDHLRHAVHVHGSHGGSGHGKHGHP
;
A
#
# COMPACT_ATOMS: atom_id res chain seq x y z
N MET A 1 13.29 -15.01 14.52
CA MET A 1 14.09 -16.26 14.52
C MET A 1 13.32 -17.46 15.08
N ARG A 2 12.57 -17.34 16.19
CA ARG A 2 11.79 -18.44 16.78
C ARG A 2 10.80 -19.13 15.82
N GLY A 3 10.11 -18.39 14.94
CA GLY A 3 9.16 -18.99 13.97
C GLY A 3 9.79 -19.84 12.87
N LYS A 4 11.04 -19.54 12.44
CA LYS A 4 11.76 -20.33 11.43
C LYS A 4 12.29 -21.66 12.00
N ILE A 5 12.72 -21.63 13.27
CA ILE A 5 13.15 -22.83 14.00
C ILE A 5 11.95 -23.75 14.25
N LEU A 6 10.78 -23.18 14.57
CA LEU A 6 9.53 -23.94 14.78
C LEU A 6 9.03 -24.63 13.49
N LEU A 7 9.10 -23.93 12.35
CA LEU A 7 8.75 -24.47 11.03
C LEU A 7 9.66 -25.64 10.65
N LEU A 8 10.97 -25.52 10.91
CA LEU A 8 11.96 -26.58 10.66
C LEU A 8 11.73 -27.80 11.56
N THR A 9 11.38 -27.61 12.84
CA THR A 9 11.06 -28.73 13.74
C THR A 9 9.77 -29.44 13.36
N MET A 10 8.75 -28.72 12.90
CA MET A 10 7.49 -29.31 12.44
C MET A 10 7.65 -30.03 11.09
N MET A 11 8.45 -29.49 10.17
CA MET A 11 8.82 -30.17 8.92
C MET A 11 9.70 -31.40 9.15
N ALA A 12 10.56 -31.39 10.17
CA ALA A 12 11.34 -32.57 10.56
C ALA A 12 10.45 -33.66 11.17
N LEU A 13 9.47 -33.31 12.01
CA LEU A 13 8.45 -34.23 12.51
C LEU A 13 7.57 -34.79 11.39
N LEU A 14 7.24 -33.95 10.39
CA LEU A 14 6.53 -34.34 9.17
C LEU A 14 7.31 -35.37 8.34
N ALA A 15 8.62 -35.17 8.15
CA ALA A 15 9.48 -36.12 7.45
C ALA A 15 9.60 -37.47 8.20
N ILE A 16 9.61 -37.44 9.53
CA ILE A 16 9.68 -38.65 10.35
C ILE A 16 8.37 -39.45 10.26
N ALA A 17 7.21 -38.78 10.28
CA ALA A 17 5.91 -39.45 10.16
C ALA A 17 5.69 -40.10 8.77
N ILE A 18 6.10 -39.42 7.69
CA ILE A 18 6.03 -39.96 6.32
C ILE A 18 6.99 -41.15 6.16
N SER A 19 8.18 -41.09 6.75
CA SER A 19 9.17 -42.19 6.68
C SER A 19 8.71 -43.43 7.44
N LEU A 20 7.95 -43.26 8.53
CA LEU A 20 7.35 -44.37 9.28
C LEU A 20 6.24 -45.06 8.47
N HIS A 21 5.48 -44.31 7.68
CA HIS A 21 4.42 -44.83 6.80
C HIS A 21 4.96 -45.74 5.67
N ALA A 22 6.14 -45.42 5.12
CA ALA A 22 6.79 -46.23 4.09
C ALA A 22 7.31 -47.58 4.61
N ALA A 23 7.72 -47.66 5.88
CA ALA A 23 8.18 -48.89 6.51
C ALA A 23 7.03 -49.88 6.83
N SER A 24 5.81 -49.38 7.00
CA SER A 24 4.62 -50.21 7.23
C SER A 24 3.99 -50.81 5.98
N ASN A 25 4.43 -50.42 4.77
CA ASN A 25 3.83 -50.81 3.49
C ASN A 25 4.68 -51.77 2.64
N THR A 26 5.75 -52.37 3.17
CA THR A 26 6.47 -53.44 2.47
C THR A 26 5.74 -54.78 2.60
N THR A 27 4.74 -55.01 1.76
CA THR A 27 4.36 -56.35 1.33
C THR A 27 5.47 -56.90 0.43
N ALA A 28 6.31 -57.79 0.96
CA ALA A 28 7.28 -58.52 0.14
C ALA A 28 6.51 -59.45 -0.84
N PRO A 29 6.83 -59.45 -2.15
CA PRO A 29 6.11 -60.25 -3.14
C PRO A 29 6.55 -61.72 -3.07
N LEU A 30 5.58 -62.62 -2.87
CA LEU A 30 5.75 -64.06 -3.08
C LEU A 30 5.72 -64.36 -4.59
N ASN A 31 6.88 -64.65 -5.18
CA ASN A 31 7.00 -65.60 -6.31
C ASN A 31 8.46 -65.84 -6.72
N SER A 32 8.95 -67.08 -6.60
CA SER A 32 9.51 -67.81 -7.75
C SER A 32 9.77 -69.29 -7.42
N SER A 33 9.29 -70.13 -8.32
CA SER A 33 9.43 -71.57 -8.50
C SER A 33 10.85 -72.17 -8.39
N ALA A 34 10.99 -73.30 -7.70
CA ALA A 34 12.01 -74.36 -7.92
C ALA A 34 11.63 -75.67 -7.15
N PRO A 35 12.09 -76.87 -7.59
CA PRO A 35 11.37 -78.17 -7.48
C PRO A 35 11.57 -78.95 -6.16
N PRO A 36 10.84 -80.06 -5.91
CA PRO A 36 10.66 -80.63 -4.57
C PRO A 36 11.78 -81.61 -4.18
N PRO A 37 12.10 -81.71 -2.88
CA PRO A 37 12.61 -82.95 -2.29
C PRO A 37 11.54 -83.63 -1.41
N THR A 38 11.31 -84.89 -1.76
CA THR A 38 10.86 -86.09 -1.01
C THR A 38 10.51 -85.98 0.49
N PRO A 39 9.47 -86.70 0.96
CA PRO A 39 8.93 -86.55 2.31
C PRO A 39 9.80 -87.32 3.32
N THR A 40 10.23 -86.64 4.39
CA THR A 40 10.69 -87.30 5.60
C THR A 40 9.79 -86.88 6.76
N ASN A 41 9.06 -87.86 7.28
CA ASN A 41 8.30 -87.76 8.52
C ASN A 41 9.25 -87.31 9.63
N SER A 42 9.03 -86.12 10.15
CA SER A 42 9.56 -85.66 11.43
C SER A 42 8.54 -84.72 12.02
N THR A 43 7.73 -85.30 12.89
CA THR A 43 7.09 -84.71 14.06
C THR A 43 6.63 -83.26 13.93
N SER A 44 5.31 -83.07 13.82
CA SER A 44 4.65 -81.78 14.02
C SER A 44 5.00 -81.23 15.41
N THR A 45 5.97 -80.33 15.48
CA THR A 45 6.07 -79.38 16.58
C THR A 45 5.62 -78.03 16.07
N ASN A 46 4.44 -77.63 16.55
CA ASN A 46 3.88 -76.29 16.58
C ASN A 46 4.89 -75.18 16.25
N SER A 47 4.64 -74.48 15.15
CA SER A 47 5.03 -73.08 14.99
C SER A 47 3.79 -72.28 14.59
N THR A 48 2.72 -72.48 15.34
CA THR A 48 1.57 -71.59 15.39
C THR A 48 1.82 -70.61 16.53
N ILE A 49 1.66 -69.30 16.24
CA ILE A 49 1.51 -68.21 17.22
C ILE A 49 2.82 -67.66 17.80
N SER A 50 3.46 -66.75 17.08
CA SER A 50 4.30 -65.67 17.67
C SER A 50 4.28 -64.36 16.88
N ASN A 51 3.72 -64.32 15.65
CA ASN A 51 3.69 -63.09 14.84
C ASN A 51 2.44 -62.21 15.02
N SER A 52 1.31 -62.71 15.54
CA SER A 52 0.10 -61.87 15.69
C SER A 52 0.20 -60.92 16.88
N THR A 53 0.82 -61.35 17.98
CA THR A 53 1.03 -60.54 19.18
C THR A 53 2.06 -59.45 18.96
N GLN A 54 3.14 -59.72 18.22
CA GLN A 54 4.18 -58.72 17.95
C GLN A 54 3.72 -57.63 16.95
N ALA A 55 2.99 -58.00 15.90
CA ALA A 55 2.42 -57.05 14.92
C ALA A 55 1.24 -56.24 15.48
N GLN A 56 0.40 -56.83 16.35
CA GLN A 56 -0.62 -56.09 17.08
C GLN A 56 0.03 -55.08 18.04
N ASN A 57 1.08 -55.49 18.76
CA ASN A 57 1.81 -54.61 19.68
C ASN A 57 2.45 -53.42 18.93
N SER A 58 3.10 -53.65 17.79
CA SER A 58 3.67 -52.56 16.98
C SER A 58 2.61 -51.60 16.43
N THR A 59 1.43 -52.10 16.04
CA THR A 59 0.33 -51.28 15.52
C THR A 59 -0.27 -50.42 16.64
N CYS A 60 -0.43 -50.97 17.84
CA CYS A 60 -0.90 -50.23 19.01
C CYS A 60 0.09 -49.14 19.43
N VAL A 61 1.39 -49.44 19.41
CA VAL A 61 2.44 -48.45 19.66
C VAL A 61 2.40 -47.35 18.61
N ALA A 62 2.27 -47.70 17.33
CA ALA A 62 2.14 -46.72 16.25
C ALA A 62 0.90 -45.82 16.43
N ALA A 63 -0.25 -46.41 16.75
CA ALA A 63 -1.48 -45.67 17.03
C ALA A 63 -1.30 -44.68 18.19
N LEU A 64 -0.69 -45.12 19.29
CA LEU A 64 -0.40 -44.29 20.46
C LEU A 64 0.52 -43.11 20.11
N VAL A 65 1.56 -43.36 19.32
CA VAL A 65 2.46 -42.31 18.83
C VAL A 65 1.70 -41.28 17.98
N HIS A 66 0.82 -41.72 17.07
CA HIS A 66 0.05 -40.81 16.23
C HIS A 66 -1.00 -40.03 17.03
N VAL A 67 -1.67 -40.64 18.00
CA VAL A 67 -2.58 -39.92 18.92
C VAL A 67 -1.82 -38.83 19.68
N THR A 68 -0.65 -39.17 20.23
CA THR A 68 0.21 -38.21 20.95
C THR A 68 0.65 -37.08 20.03
N LEU A 69 1.03 -37.39 18.79
CA LEU A 69 1.45 -36.40 17.80
C LEU A 69 0.30 -35.47 17.41
N SER A 70 -0.90 -36.01 17.19
CA SER A 70 -2.11 -35.23 16.90
C SER A 70 -2.44 -34.28 18.04
N GLN A 71 -2.43 -34.74 19.29
CA GLN A 71 -2.63 -33.88 20.47
C GLN A 71 -1.64 -32.71 20.50
N LEU A 72 -0.34 -32.99 20.31
CA LEU A 72 0.69 -31.95 20.27
C LEU A 72 0.47 -30.95 19.12
N PHE A 73 0.04 -31.43 17.96
CA PHE A 73 -0.17 -30.58 16.80
C PHE A 73 -1.44 -29.73 16.96
N TYR A 74 -2.54 -30.30 17.46
CA TYR A 74 -3.74 -29.56 17.86
C TYR A 74 -3.42 -28.42 18.84
N GLU A 75 -2.68 -28.69 19.93
CA GLU A 75 -2.30 -27.68 20.93
C GLU A 75 -1.51 -26.51 20.33
N ARG A 76 -0.78 -26.75 19.24
CA ARG A 76 0.02 -25.73 18.55
C ARG A 76 -0.76 -24.95 17.52
N VAL A 77 -1.64 -25.61 16.76
CA VAL A 77 -2.36 -24.99 15.65
C VAL A 77 -3.62 -24.28 16.13
N TYR A 78 -4.31 -24.80 17.14
CA TYR A 78 -5.54 -24.22 17.66
C TYR A 78 -5.41 -22.75 18.12
N PRO A 79 -4.38 -22.36 18.90
CA PRO A 79 -4.20 -20.96 19.28
C PRO A 79 -3.99 -20.04 18.07
N LEU A 80 -3.28 -20.53 17.04
CA LEU A 80 -3.03 -19.79 15.81
C LEU A 80 -4.33 -19.60 15.03
N ALA A 81 -5.09 -20.67 14.81
CA ALA A 81 -6.37 -20.64 14.09
C ALA A 81 -7.43 -19.78 14.81
N ASN A 82 -7.45 -19.83 16.15
CA ASN A 82 -8.34 -19.02 16.96
C ASN A 82 -7.99 -17.52 16.85
N SER A 83 -6.70 -17.18 16.85
CA SER A 83 -6.24 -15.79 16.71
C SER A 83 -6.51 -15.18 15.34
N THR A 84 -6.61 -15.99 14.28
CA THR A 84 -6.93 -15.55 12.93
C THR A 84 -8.44 -15.55 12.63
N HIS A 85 -9.27 -16.02 13.58
CA HIS A 85 -10.72 -16.21 13.41
C HIS A 85 -11.08 -17.00 12.14
N ASN A 86 -10.23 -17.95 11.74
CA ASN A 86 -10.48 -18.77 10.55
C ASN A 86 -11.44 -19.91 10.92
N ASN A 87 -12.74 -19.69 10.70
CA ASN A 87 -13.81 -20.64 11.02
C ASN A 87 -13.60 -22.02 10.37
N GLU A 88 -13.10 -22.07 9.12
CA GLU A 88 -12.82 -23.35 8.44
C GLU A 88 -11.72 -24.13 9.15
N SER A 89 -10.63 -23.45 9.53
CA SER A 89 -9.54 -24.07 10.29
C SER A 89 -10.01 -24.56 11.65
N LEU A 90 -10.88 -23.80 12.33
CA LEU A 90 -11.45 -24.19 13.62
C LEU A 90 -12.37 -25.42 13.51
N MET A 91 -13.16 -25.53 12.44
CA MET A 91 -13.97 -26.73 12.20
C MET A 91 -13.11 -27.97 11.96
N LEU A 92 -12.09 -27.87 11.09
CA LEU A 92 -11.15 -28.97 10.82
C LEU A 92 -10.44 -29.45 12.10
N LEU A 93 -10.01 -28.51 12.94
CA LEU A 93 -9.39 -28.84 14.24
C LEU A 93 -10.38 -29.50 15.21
N SER A 94 -11.64 -29.08 15.21
CA SER A 94 -12.68 -29.71 16.03
C SER A 94 -12.92 -31.16 15.62
N GLU A 95 -12.94 -31.43 14.31
CA GLU A 95 -13.08 -32.78 13.76
C GLU A 95 -11.86 -33.65 14.07
N ALA A 96 -10.66 -33.12 13.88
CA ALA A 96 -9.42 -33.81 14.24
C ALA A 96 -9.35 -34.19 15.72
N LYS A 97 -9.79 -33.29 16.61
CA LYS A 97 -9.86 -33.57 18.06
C LYS A 97 -10.81 -34.73 18.38
N ASN A 98 -11.95 -34.79 17.69
CA ASN A 98 -12.92 -35.89 17.88
C ASN A 98 -12.32 -37.23 17.41
N LEU A 99 -11.66 -37.25 16.25
CA LEU A 99 -10.95 -38.43 15.74
C LEU A 99 -9.83 -38.87 16.68
N THR A 100 -9.04 -37.93 17.21
CA THR A 100 -7.98 -38.21 18.19
C THR A 100 -8.53 -38.84 19.46
N THR A 101 -9.64 -38.30 19.99
CA THR A 101 -10.31 -38.84 21.18
C THR A 101 -10.88 -40.24 20.92
N THR A 102 -11.42 -40.46 19.72
CA THR A 102 -11.94 -41.76 19.29
C THR A 102 -10.81 -42.77 19.17
N ALA A 103 -9.69 -42.40 18.54
CA ALA A 103 -8.50 -43.22 18.41
C ALA A 103 -7.93 -43.62 19.78
N GLU A 104 -7.87 -42.70 20.74
CA GLU A 104 -7.43 -42.98 22.11
C GLU A 104 -8.30 -44.05 22.80
N LYS A 105 -9.63 -43.95 22.63
CA LYS A 105 -10.56 -44.96 23.14
C LYS A 105 -10.37 -46.32 22.45
N LEU A 106 -10.19 -46.33 21.13
CA LEU A 106 -9.99 -47.54 20.33
C LEU A 106 -8.68 -48.27 20.68
N ILE A 107 -7.63 -47.56 21.11
CA ILE A 107 -6.40 -48.17 21.63
C ILE A 107 -6.71 -48.99 22.88
N ASN A 108 -7.50 -48.46 23.82
CA ASN A 108 -7.89 -49.17 25.05
C ASN A 108 -8.77 -50.40 24.77
N GLU A 109 -9.51 -50.38 23.66
CA GLU A 109 -10.32 -51.50 23.17
C GLU A 109 -9.52 -52.49 22.30
N SER A 110 -8.19 -52.33 22.20
CA SER A 110 -7.29 -53.12 21.35
C SER A 110 -7.61 -53.06 19.84
N GLN A 111 -8.37 -52.05 19.39
CA GLN A 111 -8.71 -51.80 18.00
C GLN A 111 -7.66 -50.91 17.31
N CYS A 112 -6.40 -51.29 17.44
CA CYS A 112 -5.26 -50.42 17.14
C CYS A 112 -5.11 -50.02 15.67
N PHE A 113 -5.59 -50.84 14.72
CA PHE A 113 -5.57 -50.47 13.30
C PHE A 113 -6.54 -49.33 12.99
N THR A 114 -7.77 -49.41 13.53
CA THR A 114 -8.77 -48.34 13.41
C THR A 114 -8.29 -47.08 14.14
N ALA A 115 -7.73 -47.23 15.34
CA ALA A 115 -7.14 -46.12 16.07
C ALA A 115 -6.01 -45.43 15.30
N LEU A 116 -5.12 -46.22 14.68
CA LEU A 116 -4.04 -45.69 13.86
C LEU A 116 -4.59 -44.90 12.68
N LYS A 117 -5.59 -45.45 11.97
CA LYS A 117 -6.26 -44.77 10.85
C LYS A 117 -6.87 -43.44 11.28
N ASP A 118 -7.64 -43.43 12.37
CA ASP A 118 -8.31 -42.23 12.87
C ASP A 118 -7.30 -41.17 13.34
N ALA A 119 -6.20 -41.59 13.97
CA ALA A 119 -5.13 -40.69 14.38
C ALA A 119 -4.36 -40.09 13.18
N ILE A 120 -4.13 -40.86 12.12
CA ILE A 120 -3.53 -40.35 10.87
C ILE A 120 -4.45 -39.32 10.22
N GLU A 121 -5.75 -39.62 10.13
CA GLU A 121 -6.74 -38.71 9.56
C GLU A 121 -6.82 -37.40 10.37
N ALA A 122 -6.80 -37.49 11.70
CA ALA A 122 -6.73 -36.32 12.57
C ALA A 122 -5.53 -35.43 12.25
N ILE A 123 -4.32 -36.02 12.14
CA ILE A 123 -3.10 -35.28 11.76
C ILE A 123 -3.25 -34.61 10.39
N HIS A 124 -3.88 -35.27 9.40
CA HIS A 124 -4.10 -34.67 8.09
C HIS A 124 -5.05 -33.47 8.13
N LEU A 125 -6.14 -33.56 8.90
CA LEU A 125 -7.06 -32.45 9.10
C LEU A 125 -6.38 -31.27 9.80
N GLU A 126 -5.54 -31.54 10.81
CA GLU A 126 -4.80 -30.49 11.49
C GLU A 126 -3.76 -29.83 10.57
N GLN A 127 -3.05 -30.61 9.74
CA GLN A 127 -2.12 -30.09 8.74
C GLN A 127 -2.83 -29.16 7.76
N LYS A 128 -4.01 -29.56 7.27
CA LYS A 128 -4.85 -28.73 6.40
C LYS A 128 -5.24 -27.42 7.10
N ALA A 129 -5.70 -27.51 8.35
CA ALA A 129 -6.03 -26.34 9.18
C ALA A 129 -4.84 -25.41 9.39
N PHE A 130 -3.64 -25.95 9.61
CA PHE A 130 -2.40 -25.19 9.76
C PHE A 130 -2.08 -24.39 8.50
N VAL A 131 -2.12 -25.03 7.32
CA VAL A 131 -1.86 -24.36 6.04
C VAL A 131 -2.84 -23.21 5.81
N LEU A 132 -4.14 -23.44 6.03
CA LEU A 132 -5.18 -22.41 5.92
C LEU A 132 -4.96 -21.25 6.90
N THR A 133 -4.57 -21.56 8.14
CA THR A 133 -4.28 -20.58 9.18
C THR A 133 -3.10 -19.69 8.80
N ILE A 134 -2.00 -20.27 8.32
CA ILE A 134 -0.82 -19.52 7.88
C ILE A 134 -1.16 -18.63 6.67
N HIS A 135 -1.93 -19.16 5.71
CA HIS A 135 -2.34 -18.39 4.53
C HIS A 135 -3.21 -17.18 4.92
N SER A 136 -4.21 -17.39 5.78
CA SER A 136 -5.06 -16.32 6.30
C SER A 136 -4.25 -15.29 7.10
N GLY A 137 -3.30 -15.74 7.92
CA GLY A 137 -2.40 -14.85 8.65
C GLY A 137 -1.56 -13.96 7.73
N HIS A 138 -1.06 -14.51 6.60
CA HIS A 138 -0.34 -13.73 5.60
C HIS A 138 -1.23 -12.67 4.93
N ILE A 139 -2.44 -13.05 4.50
CA ILE A 139 -3.42 -12.14 3.90
C ILE A 139 -3.76 -11.00 4.88
N ASN A 140 -4.06 -11.33 6.14
CA ASN A 140 -4.39 -10.33 7.16
C ASN A 140 -3.22 -9.37 7.43
N GLY A 141 -1.99 -9.88 7.45
CA GLY A 141 -0.79 -9.05 7.59
C GLY A 141 -0.60 -8.09 6.41
N GLU A 142 -0.84 -8.56 5.18
CA GLU A 142 -0.75 -7.73 3.98
C GLU A 142 -1.88 -6.68 3.94
N ILE A 143 -3.11 -7.05 4.32
CA ILE A 143 -4.23 -6.10 4.49
C ILE A 143 -3.85 -4.99 5.47
N ALA A 144 -3.30 -5.34 6.63
CA ALA A 144 -2.90 -4.35 7.64
C ALA A 144 -1.82 -3.39 7.10
N GLY A 145 -0.85 -3.91 6.35
CA GLY A 145 0.19 -3.11 5.69
C GLY A 145 -0.37 -2.16 4.63
N LEU A 146 -1.24 -2.66 3.75
CA LEU A 146 -1.89 -1.85 2.71
C LEU A 146 -2.84 -0.81 3.31
N LEU A 147 -3.53 -1.15 4.41
CA LEU A 147 -4.41 -0.22 5.12
C LEU A 147 -3.59 0.92 5.75
N ALA A 148 -2.44 0.61 6.35
CA ALA A 148 -1.53 1.64 6.86
C ALA A 148 -1.01 2.56 5.75
N GLN A 149 -0.66 1.97 4.59
CA GLN A 149 -0.24 2.72 3.41
C GLN A 149 -1.35 3.64 2.88
N ALA A 150 -2.56 3.14 2.67
CA ALA A 150 -3.70 3.92 2.18
C ALA A 150 -4.02 5.09 3.11
N ASN A 151 -3.98 4.87 4.43
CA ASN A 151 -4.19 5.94 5.41
C ASN A 151 -3.06 6.99 5.37
N GLN A 152 -1.82 6.58 5.11
CA GLN A 152 -0.71 7.51 4.95
C GLN A 152 -0.89 8.40 3.72
N GLU A 153 -1.21 7.80 2.57
CA GLU A 153 -1.46 8.52 1.32
C GLU A 153 -2.67 9.43 1.44
N LYS A 154 -3.70 9.03 2.20
CA LYS A 154 -4.86 9.87 2.50
C LYS A 154 -4.50 11.11 3.32
N ARG A 155 -3.62 10.97 4.31
CA ARG A 155 -3.10 12.12 5.08
C ARG A 155 -2.30 13.07 4.18
N GLU A 156 -1.46 12.52 3.31
CA GLU A 156 -0.66 13.29 2.35
C GLU A 156 -1.55 14.06 1.37
N ALA A 157 -2.53 13.40 0.76
CA ALA A 157 -3.51 14.04 -0.13
C ALA A 157 -4.28 15.17 0.57
N ALA A 158 -4.69 14.97 1.83
CA ALA A 158 -5.39 16.01 2.60
C ALA A 158 -4.51 17.22 2.91
N VAL A 159 -3.21 17.03 3.15
CA VAL A 159 -2.24 18.14 3.31
C VAL A 159 -2.10 18.91 2.01
N LEU A 160 -1.86 18.20 0.90
CA LEU A 160 -1.74 18.82 -0.42
C LEU A 160 -3.03 19.56 -0.82
N LEU A 161 -4.21 19.06 -0.42
CA LEU A 161 -5.48 19.72 -0.71
C LEU A 161 -5.61 21.05 0.03
N ARG A 162 -5.18 21.10 1.30
CA ARG A 162 -5.16 22.35 2.06
C ARG A 162 -4.21 23.35 1.43
N GLU A 163 -3.04 22.90 0.97
CA GLU A 163 -2.11 23.75 0.24
C GLU A 163 -2.73 24.25 -1.06
N ALA A 164 -3.26 23.37 -1.91
CA ALA A 164 -3.89 23.75 -3.17
C ALA A 164 -5.07 24.73 -2.97
N THR A 165 -5.83 24.56 -1.88
CA THR A 165 -6.91 25.49 -1.51
C THR A 165 -6.37 26.86 -1.14
N ALA A 166 -5.27 26.94 -0.39
CA ALA A 166 -4.64 28.21 -0.02
C ALA A 166 -4.13 29.02 -1.23
N PHE A 167 -3.78 28.34 -2.33
CA PHE A 167 -3.32 28.96 -3.58
C PHE A 167 -4.39 28.95 -4.69
N ASN A 168 -5.63 28.57 -4.38
CA ASN A 168 -6.75 28.52 -5.34
C ASN A 168 -6.48 27.71 -6.63
N ALA A 169 -5.72 26.63 -6.52
CA ALA A 169 -5.37 25.75 -7.64
C ALA A 169 -6.51 24.76 -7.96
N THR A 170 -7.61 25.26 -8.53
CA THR A 170 -8.88 24.50 -8.68
C THR A 170 -8.73 23.17 -9.43
N GLY A 171 -7.89 23.11 -10.47
CA GLY A 171 -7.59 21.86 -11.18
C GLY A 171 -6.91 20.81 -10.29
N ILE A 172 -5.94 21.25 -9.47
CA ILE A 172 -5.24 20.38 -8.50
C ILE A 172 -6.21 19.93 -7.39
N MET A 173 -7.08 20.83 -6.93
CA MET A 173 -8.10 20.51 -5.92
C MET A 173 -9.06 19.42 -6.41
N GLY A 174 -9.47 19.45 -7.68
CA GLY A 174 -10.31 18.42 -8.30
C GLY A 174 -9.65 17.04 -8.24
N ASN A 175 -8.40 16.94 -8.71
CA ASN A 175 -7.64 15.69 -8.71
C ASN A 175 -7.44 15.14 -7.28
N LEU A 176 -7.08 16.00 -6.32
CA LEU A 176 -6.90 15.58 -4.93
C LEU A 176 -8.20 15.09 -4.28
N THR A 177 -9.35 15.69 -4.65
CA THR A 177 -10.66 15.24 -4.17
C THR A 177 -10.99 13.85 -4.72
N GLN A 178 -10.69 13.60 -6.00
CA GLN A 178 -10.84 12.27 -6.61
C GLN A 178 -9.95 11.23 -5.90
N ILE A 179 -8.66 11.52 -5.72
CA ILE A 179 -7.71 10.63 -5.03
C ILE A 179 -8.20 10.30 -3.60
N LEU A 180 -8.72 11.29 -2.87
CA LEU A 180 -9.29 11.06 -1.54
C LEU A 180 -10.50 10.11 -1.59
N GLY A 181 -11.33 10.22 -2.63
CA GLY A 181 -12.43 9.29 -2.90
C GLY A 181 -11.94 7.86 -3.15
N GLU A 182 -10.95 7.69 -4.02
CA GLU A 182 -10.34 6.39 -4.32
C GLU A 182 -9.71 5.74 -3.07
N LEU A 183 -8.96 6.52 -2.27
CA LEU A 183 -8.37 6.05 -1.03
C LEU A 183 -9.42 5.65 0.02
N ASN A 184 -10.57 6.33 0.07
CA ASN A 184 -11.69 5.92 0.91
C ASN A 184 -12.28 4.58 0.46
N ASN A 185 -12.44 4.39 -0.85
CA ASN A 185 -12.93 3.13 -1.42
C ASN A 185 -11.96 1.97 -1.11
N ILE A 186 -10.65 2.17 -1.33
CA ILE A 186 -9.61 1.18 -1.00
C ILE A 186 -9.64 0.86 0.50
N THR A 187 -9.69 1.89 1.36
CA THR A 187 -9.74 1.71 2.81
C THR A 187 -10.98 0.92 3.26
N SER A 188 -12.13 1.19 2.64
CA SER A 188 -13.37 0.46 2.91
C SER A 188 -13.24 -1.00 2.50
N TYR A 189 -12.77 -1.25 1.28
CA TYR A 189 -12.60 -2.59 0.74
C TYR A 189 -11.57 -3.42 1.53
N LEU A 190 -10.49 -2.80 2.02
CA LEU A 190 -9.52 -3.45 2.90
C LEU A 190 -10.11 -3.82 4.28
N LYS A 191 -11.13 -3.11 4.76
CA LYS A 191 -11.77 -3.38 6.07
C LYS A 191 -12.88 -4.41 6.00
N THR A 192 -13.65 -4.44 4.92
CA THR A 192 -14.88 -5.23 4.82
C THR A 192 -14.89 -6.22 3.67
N GLY A 193 -13.89 -6.20 2.80
CA GLY A 193 -13.82 -7.07 1.63
C GLY A 193 -13.39 -8.49 1.98
N ASN A 194 -13.94 -9.46 1.25
CA ASN A 194 -13.39 -10.81 1.20
C ASN A 194 -12.20 -10.80 0.22
N LEU A 195 -10.99 -10.67 0.74
CA LEU A 195 -9.79 -10.37 -0.05
C LEU A 195 -8.97 -11.62 -0.34
N SER A 196 -8.67 -11.84 -1.61
CA SER A 196 -7.69 -12.81 -2.08
C SER A 196 -6.33 -12.16 -2.34
N SER A 197 -5.29 -12.97 -2.49
CA SER A 197 -3.95 -12.51 -2.91
C SER A 197 -3.95 -11.68 -4.20
N THR A 198 -4.83 -12.02 -5.15
CA THR A 198 -5.00 -11.26 -6.40
C THR A 198 -5.57 -9.86 -6.13
N ASN A 199 -6.57 -9.75 -5.25
CA ASN A 199 -7.12 -8.45 -4.86
C ASN A 199 -6.05 -7.57 -4.21
N LEU A 200 -5.26 -8.13 -3.30
CA LEU A 200 -4.19 -7.40 -2.60
C LEU A 200 -3.09 -6.94 -3.55
N THR A 201 -2.75 -7.75 -4.55
CA THR A 201 -1.78 -7.37 -5.59
C THR A 201 -2.29 -6.19 -6.41
N GLY A 202 -3.58 -6.18 -6.78
CA GLY A 202 -4.23 -5.06 -7.48
C GLY A 202 -4.21 -3.78 -6.65
N ILE A 203 -4.67 -3.85 -5.41
CA ILE A 203 -4.68 -2.70 -4.46
C ILE A 203 -3.27 -2.13 -4.27
N LYS A 204 -2.26 -3.00 -4.16
CA LYS A 204 -0.87 -2.58 -4.04
C LYS A 204 -0.37 -1.82 -5.28
N ALA A 205 -0.82 -2.18 -6.47
CA ALA A 205 -0.51 -1.46 -7.70
C ALA A 205 -1.22 -0.10 -7.75
N GLU A 206 -2.50 -0.04 -7.37
CA GLU A 206 -3.29 1.20 -7.27
C GLU A 206 -2.65 2.19 -6.29
N LEU A 207 -2.29 1.76 -5.07
CA LEU A 207 -1.62 2.63 -4.10
C LEU A 207 -0.26 3.14 -4.60
N ARG A 208 0.47 2.35 -5.40
CA ARG A 208 1.71 2.84 -6.03
C ARG A 208 1.43 3.92 -7.09
N ALA A 209 0.36 3.77 -7.87
CA ALA A 209 -0.06 4.77 -8.85
C ALA A 209 -0.48 6.07 -8.15
N ILE A 210 -1.33 5.97 -7.12
CA ILE A 210 -1.76 7.11 -6.29
C ILE A 210 -0.56 7.84 -5.70
N ARG A 211 0.41 7.10 -5.13
CA ARG A 211 1.65 7.71 -4.62
C ARG A 211 2.43 8.45 -5.70
N ALA A 212 2.52 7.91 -6.91
CA ALA A 212 3.21 8.57 -8.01
C ALA A 212 2.49 9.87 -8.40
N GLU A 213 1.16 9.85 -8.41
CA GLU A 213 0.32 11.02 -8.69
C GLU A 213 0.43 12.10 -7.61
N LEU A 214 0.38 11.73 -6.32
CA LEU A 214 0.59 12.67 -5.22
C LEU A 214 1.96 13.34 -5.29
N ASN A 215 3.00 12.60 -5.68
CA ASN A 215 4.33 13.17 -5.91
C ASN A 215 4.38 14.13 -7.09
N PHE A 216 3.59 13.88 -8.14
CA PHE A 216 3.45 14.79 -9.27
C PHE A 216 2.74 16.08 -8.84
N ILE A 217 1.59 15.96 -8.18
CA ILE A 217 0.81 17.08 -7.65
C ILE A 217 1.64 17.95 -6.71
N ARG A 218 2.42 17.34 -5.80
CA ARG A 218 3.33 18.08 -4.92
C ARG A 218 4.28 18.98 -5.72
N ARG A 219 4.86 18.46 -6.81
CA ARG A 219 5.79 19.26 -7.65
C ARG A 219 5.06 20.39 -8.36
N ASP A 220 3.84 20.15 -8.83
CA ASP A 220 3.03 21.19 -9.48
C ASP A 220 2.68 22.32 -8.52
N ILE A 221 2.27 22.00 -7.29
CA ILE A 221 2.04 22.99 -6.23
C ILE A 221 3.31 23.81 -5.97
N VAL A 222 4.48 23.17 -5.87
CA VAL A 222 5.75 23.90 -5.67
C VAL A 222 6.06 24.81 -6.87
N LYS A 223 5.87 24.32 -8.10
CA LYS A 223 6.07 25.10 -9.31
C LYS A 223 5.17 26.34 -9.34
N GLU A 224 3.90 26.18 -9.00
CA GLU A 224 2.92 27.27 -8.97
C GLU A 224 3.30 28.35 -7.95
N LYS A 225 3.71 27.95 -6.73
CA LYS A 225 4.24 28.90 -5.71
C LYS A 225 5.47 29.66 -6.19
N VAL A 226 6.39 28.99 -6.89
CA VAL A 226 7.60 29.64 -7.43
C VAL A 226 7.26 30.64 -8.52
N LEU A 227 6.31 30.31 -9.39
CA LEU A 227 5.83 31.22 -10.44
C LEU A 227 5.15 32.44 -9.84
N GLU A 228 4.27 32.26 -8.85
CA GLU A 228 3.61 33.37 -8.15
C GLU A 228 4.64 34.27 -7.42
N ALA A 229 5.64 33.67 -6.75
CA ALA A 229 6.72 34.45 -6.14
C ALA A 229 7.55 35.23 -7.18
N ALA A 230 7.75 34.67 -8.37
CA ALA A 230 8.43 35.36 -9.47
C ALA A 230 7.59 36.54 -10.00
N ALA A 231 6.28 36.35 -10.17
CA ALA A 231 5.34 37.41 -10.56
C ALA A 231 5.36 38.58 -9.56
N ASN A 232 5.28 38.28 -8.27
CA ASN A 232 5.37 39.27 -7.19
C ASN A 232 6.69 40.07 -7.22
N ARG A 233 7.82 39.43 -7.55
CA ARG A 233 9.12 40.13 -7.69
C ARG A 233 9.15 41.04 -8.91
N VAL A 234 8.54 40.63 -10.02
CA VAL A 234 8.42 41.46 -11.23
C VAL A 234 7.62 42.72 -10.92
N MET A 235 6.48 42.56 -10.25
CA MET A 235 5.64 43.68 -9.81
C MET A 235 6.40 44.64 -8.89
N LEU A 236 7.04 44.12 -7.83
CA LEU A 236 7.83 44.95 -6.90
C LEU A 236 8.94 45.74 -7.63
N ARG A 237 9.65 45.08 -8.54
CA ARG A 237 10.71 45.72 -9.33
C ARG A 237 10.14 46.81 -10.22
N ALA A 238 8.99 46.58 -10.86
CA ALA A 238 8.31 47.58 -11.67
C ALA A 238 7.89 48.80 -10.82
N SER A 239 7.33 48.58 -9.62
CA SER A 239 6.97 49.66 -8.68
C SER A 239 8.16 50.53 -8.32
N LEU A 240 9.27 49.90 -7.89
CA LEU A 240 10.49 50.61 -7.52
C LEU A 240 11.07 51.39 -8.70
N TYR A 241 11.04 50.80 -9.89
CA TYR A 241 11.59 51.43 -11.09
C TYR A 241 10.75 52.63 -11.54
N ILE A 242 9.42 52.53 -11.51
CA ILE A 242 8.50 53.66 -11.79
C ILE A 242 8.70 54.79 -10.78
N ASN A 243 8.77 54.47 -9.49
CA ASN A 243 9.04 55.46 -8.43
C ASN A 243 10.38 56.17 -8.65
N SER A 244 11.44 55.41 -8.95
CA SER A 244 12.76 55.99 -9.23
C SER A 244 12.78 56.86 -10.49
N THR A 245 11.97 56.51 -11.50
CA THR A 245 11.86 57.26 -12.75
C THR A 245 11.08 58.54 -12.55
N SER A 246 9.99 58.50 -11.77
CA SER A 246 9.23 59.68 -11.35
C SER A 246 10.10 60.65 -10.55
N ALA A 247 10.86 60.16 -9.56
CA ALA A 247 11.78 61.00 -8.79
C ALA A 247 12.86 61.65 -9.67
N PHE A 248 13.43 60.88 -10.61
CA PHE A 248 14.38 61.40 -11.58
C PHE A 248 13.77 62.50 -12.46
N TYR A 249 12.56 62.27 -12.99
CA TYR A 249 11.87 63.26 -13.83
C TYR A 249 11.58 64.54 -13.04
N ASN A 250 11.05 64.43 -11.82
CA ASN A 250 10.73 65.59 -10.98
C ASN A 250 11.96 66.42 -10.61
N ASN A 251 13.11 65.78 -10.41
CA ASN A 251 14.36 66.47 -10.05
C ASN A 251 15.08 67.10 -11.24
N THR A 252 14.93 66.54 -12.45
CA THR A 252 15.73 66.94 -13.61
C THR A 252 14.93 67.62 -14.72
N GLY A 253 13.61 67.44 -14.75
CA GLY A 253 12.75 67.81 -15.88
C GLY A 253 13.04 67.03 -17.18
N ASN A 254 13.95 66.05 -17.16
CA ASN A 254 14.42 65.38 -18.37
C ASN A 254 13.43 64.31 -18.83
N SER A 255 12.46 64.74 -19.64
CA SER A 255 11.38 63.91 -20.18
C SER A 255 11.89 62.79 -21.11
N SER A 256 12.90 63.06 -21.93
CA SER A 256 13.46 62.07 -22.87
C SER A 256 14.17 60.92 -22.14
N ALA A 257 14.95 61.23 -21.10
CA ALA A 257 15.60 60.20 -20.29
C ALA A 257 14.59 59.39 -19.45
N ALA A 258 13.55 60.04 -18.93
CA ALA A 258 12.46 59.36 -18.23
C ALA A 258 11.68 58.41 -19.16
N TYR A 259 11.41 58.84 -20.40
CA TYR A 259 10.80 58.02 -21.44
C TYR A 259 11.63 56.76 -21.71
N LYS A 260 12.94 56.90 -21.97
CA LYS A 260 13.83 55.75 -22.22
C LYS A 260 13.89 54.77 -21.04
N ARG A 261 13.82 55.28 -19.80
CA ARG A 261 13.74 54.43 -18.61
C ARG A 261 12.46 53.62 -18.59
N LEU A 262 11.30 54.22 -18.88
CA LEU A 262 10.03 53.50 -18.96
C LEU A 262 9.99 52.50 -20.12
N GLU A 263 10.61 52.81 -21.26
CA GLU A 263 10.74 51.89 -22.39
C GLU A 263 11.55 50.64 -22.00
N HIS A 264 12.67 50.82 -21.28
CA HIS A 264 13.43 49.70 -20.72
C HIS A 264 12.58 48.84 -19.77
N LEU A 265 11.83 49.48 -18.87
CA LEU A 265 10.96 48.76 -17.94
C LEU A 265 9.88 47.97 -18.68
N TYR A 266 9.24 48.56 -19.68
CA TYR A 266 8.22 47.88 -20.50
C TYR A 266 8.78 46.59 -21.11
N ASN A 267 9.96 46.66 -21.74
CA ASN A 267 10.60 45.49 -22.35
C ASN A 267 10.93 44.40 -21.31
N ASP A 268 11.43 44.78 -20.13
CA ASP A 268 11.75 43.86 -19.04
C ASP A 268 10.50 43.16 -18.50
N VAL A 269 9.42 43.92 -18.21
CA VAL A 269 8.15 43.38 -17.73
C VAL A 269 7.48 42.51 -18.79
N TYR A 270 7.54 42.92 -20.06
CA TYR A 270 6.94 42.17 -21.17
C TYR A 270 7.62 40.81 -21.34
N ARG A 271 8.96 40.78 -21.30
CA ARG A 271 9.73 39.54 -21.33
C ARG A 271 9.41 38.64 -20.15
N ALA A 272 9.32 39.21 -18.95
CA ALA A 272 8.99 38.45 -17.74
C ALA A 272 7.57 37.86 -17.81
N TYR A 273 6.59 38.64 -18.25
CA TYR A 273 5.21 38.20 -18.43
C TYR A 273 5.09 37.04 -19.43
N ASN A 274 5.78 37.12 -20.57
CA ASN A 274 5.80 36.02 -21.54
C ASN A 274 6.45 34.75 -20.97
N LEU A 275 7.50 34.88 -20.16
CA LEU A 275 8.09 33.73 -19.47
C LEU A 275 7.10 33.08 -18.49
N LEU A 276 6.38 33.89 -17.72
CA LEU A 276 5.34 33.40 -16.80
C LEU A 276 4.20 32.69 -17.55
N LEU A 277 3.74 33.27 -18.67
CA LEU A 277 2.73 32.68 -19.54
C LEU A 277 3.17 31.34 -20.12
N MET A 278 4.41 31.23 -20.62
CA MET A 278 4.96 29.96 -21.12
C MET A 278 4.99 28.86 -20.04
N HIS A 279 5.05 29.25 -18.76
CA HIS A 279 5.01 28.34 -17.64
C HIS A 279 3.60 28.12 -17.06
N GLY A 280 2.57 28.71 -17.68
CA GLY A 280 1.16 28.51 -17.34
C GLY A 280 0.58 29.55 -16.38
N LEU A 281 1.34 30.58 -15.99
CA LEU A 281 0.85 31.65 -15.11
C LEU A 281 0.40 32.86 -15.93
N ASN A 282 -0.90 33.12 -15.93
CA ASN A 282 -1.50 34.31 -16.54
C ASN A 282 -1.84 35.34 -15.45
N ASP A 283 -0.86 36.16 -15.08
CA ASP A 283 -1.02 37.17 -14.04
C ASP A 283 -1.68 38.44 -14.58
N THR A 284 -2.92 38.68 -14.15
CA THR A 284 -3.73 39.83 -14.59
C THR A 284 -3.17 41.17 -14.14
N GLN A 285 -2.45 41.23 -13.02
CA GLN A 285 -1.85 42.46 -12.51
C GLN A 285 -0.65 42.87 -13.37
N ILE A 286 0.23 41.92 -13.68
CA ILE A 286 1.36 42.18 -14.59
C ILE A 286 0.85 42.62 -15.96
N TYR A 287 -0.21 41.97 -16.46
CA TYR A 287 -0.83 42.36 -17.72
C TYR A 287 -1.40 43.79 -17.68
N GLN A 288 -2.06 44.17 -16.58
CA GLN A 288 -2.55 45.55 -16.40
C GLN A 288 -1.42 46.58 -16.35
N VAL A 289 -0.30 46.28 -15.68
CA VAL A 289 0.89 47.15 -15.67
C VAL A 289 1.47 47.30 -17.07
N LEU A 290 1.52 46.22 -17.86
CA LEU A 290 1.96 46.28 -19.26
C LEU A 290 1.07 47.20 -20.11
N GLN A 291 -0.25 47.10 -19.97
CA GLN A 291 -1.19 47.98 -20.68
C GLN A 291 -0.98 49.45 -20.30
N GLN A 292 -0.75 49.75 -19.04
CA GLN A 292 -0.49 51.12 -18.57
C GLN A 292 0.85 51.65 -19.04
N LEU A 293 1.91 50.84 -19.01
CA LEU A 293 3.22 51.22 -19.56
C LEU A 293 3.13 51.49 -21.06
N GLN A 294 2.41 50.65 -21.81
CA GLN A 294 2.17 50.85 -23.23
C GLN A 294 1.43 52.15 -23.51
N SER A 295 0.39 52.46 -22.74
CA SER A 295 -0.34 53.73 -22.83
C SER A 295 0.55 54.94 -22.51
N ALA A 296 1.39 54.83 -21.48
CA ALA A 296 2.33 55.89 -21.11
C ALA A 296 3.36 56.19 -22.21
N LEU A 297 3.85 55.14 -22.89
CA LEU A 297 4.81 55.26 -24.00
C LEU A 297 4.17 55.80 -25.28
N ALA A 298 2.87 55.54 -25.51
CA ALA A 298 2.15 56.07 -26.66
C ALA A 298 2.08 57.61 -26.68
N ASN A 299 2.13 58.26 -25.51
CA ASN A 299 2.13 59.73 -25.38
C ASN A 299 3.47 60.39 -25.76
N GLY A 300 4.51 59.59 -26.07
CA GLY A 300 5.83 60.08 -26.40
C GLY A 300 6.54 60.77 -25.22
N PRO A 301 7.75 61.31 -25.43
CA PRO A 301 8.53 61.94 -24.36
C PRO A 301 7.83 63.14 -23.71
N GLN A 302 7.07 63.92 -24.49
CA GLN A 302 6.43 65.16 -24.06
C GLN A 302 5.29 64.89 -23.05
N GLY A 303 4.60 63.75 -23.15
CA GLY A 303 3.49 63.38 -22.26
C GLY A 303 3.88 62.58 -21.02
N ILE A 304 5.18 62.33 -20.80
CA ILE A 304 5.65 61.37 -19.78
C ILE A 304 5.33 61.81 -18.34
N GLY A 305 5.29 63.11 -18.07
CA GLY A 305 5.02 63.65 -16.73
C GLY A 305 3.63 63.24 -16.22
N ASN A 306 2.59 63.47 -17.01
CA ASN A 306 1.21 63.08 -16.67
C ASN A 306 1.07 61.56 -16.57
N SER A 307 1.77 60.81 -17.43
CA SER A 307 1.75 59.34 -17.44
C SER A 307 2.40 58.74 -16.18
N LEU A 308 3.47 59.35 -15.65
CA LEU A 308 4.18 58.85 -14.46
C LEU A 308 3.33 58.93 -13.19
N ASP A 309 2.55 59.99 -13.01
CA ASP A 309 1.64 60.12 -11.86
C ASP A 309 0.52 59.07 -11.88
N HIS A 310 0.00 58.75 -13.07
CA HIS A 310 -0.99 57.70 -13.27
C HIS A 310 -0.40 56.30 -13.03
N LEU A 311 0.79 56.03 -13.57
CA LEU A 311 1.51 54.77 -13.36
C LEU A 311 1.84 54.54 -11.88
N ARG A 312 2.22 55.59 -11.15
CA ARG A 312 2.54 55.50 -9.72
C ARG A 312 1.32 55.08 -8.89
N HIS A 313 0.15 55.65 -9.19
CA HIS A 313 -1.09 55.29 -8.53
C HIS A 313 -1.49 53.85 -8.83
N ALA A 314 -1.46 53.46 -10.10
CA ALA A 314 -1.90 52.12 -10.49
C ALA A 314 -1.02 51.01 -9.89
N VAL A 315 0.30 51.19 -9.89
CA VAL A 315 1.21 50.17 -9.36
C VAL A 315 1.19 50.11 -7.82
N HIS A 316 0.85 51.21 -7.13
CA HIS A 316 0.63 51.19 -5.68
C HIS A 316 -0.69 50.54 -5.26
N VAL A 317 -1.75 50.65 -6.07
CA VAL A 317 -3.03 49.95 -5.81
C VAL A 317 -2.89 48.43 -5.96
N HIS A 318 -1.93 47.97 -6.76
CA HIS A 318 -1.62 46.54 -6.93
C HIS A 318 -0.47 46.03 -6.06
N GLY A 319 0.20 46.92 -5.31
CA GLY A 319 1.30 46.59 -4.42
C GLY A 319 0.80 46.26 -3.01
N SER A 320 0.77 44.97 -2.68
CA SER A 320 0.46 44.41 -1.35
C SER A 320 -1.04 44.20 -1.05
N HIS A 321 -1.56 43.06 -1.50
CA HIS A 321 -2.51 42.30 -0.70
C HIS A 321 -1.86 41.01 -0.25
N GLY A 322 -1.36 41.03 0.99
CA GLY A 322 -1.43 39.84 1.82
C GLY A 322 -2.87 39.33 1.81
N GLY A 323 -3.01 38.01 1.75
CA GLY A 323 -4.26 37.33 1.40
C GLY A 323 -5.52 37.92 2.04
N SER A 324 -6.53 38.17 1.21
CA SER A 324 -7.92 38.23 1.63
C SER A 324 -8.80 38.03 0.41
N GLY A 325 -9.60 36.96 0.46
CA GLY A 325 -10.44 36.53 -0.64
C GLY A 325 -11.50 37.56 -1.02
N HIS A 326 -11.75 37.67 -2.33
CA HIS A 326 -12.99 38.22 -2.86
C HIS A 326 -13.35 37.50 -4.17
N GLY A 327 -14.14 36.43 -4.02
CA GLY A 327 -15.06 35.96 -5.06
C GLY A 327 -16.47 36.37 -4.69
N LYS A 328 -16.82 37.65 -4.88
CA LYS A 328 -18.22 38.04 -5.00
C LYS A 328 -18.64 37.69 -6.42
N HIS A 329 -19.35 36.58 -6.58
CA HIS A 329 -20.23 36.40 -7.73
C HIS A 329 -21.67 36.58 -7.26
N GLY A 330 -22.27 37.67 -7.70
CA GLY A 330 -23.71 37.82 -7.76
C GLY A 330 -24.27 36.88 -8.83
N HIS A 331 -25.35 36.21 -8.47
CA HIS A 331 -26.26 35.54 -9.38
C HIS A 331 -27.39 36.50 -9.76
N PRO A 332 -27.91 36.46 -11.00
CA PRO A 332 -29.35 36.44 -11.21
C PRO A 332 -29.92 35.05 -10.86
#